data_AF-A0A6G3XCR4-F1
#
_entry.id   AF-A0A6G3XCR4-F1
#
_cell.length_a   1.000
_cell.length_b   1.000
_cell.length_c   1.000
_cell.angle_alpha   90.00
_cell.angle_beta   90.00
_cell.angle_gamma   90.00
#
_symmetry.space_group_name_H-M   'P 1'
#
loop_
_entity.id
_entity.type
_entity.pdbx_description
1 polymer ?
#
loop_
_entity_poly.entity_id
_entity_poly.type
_entity_poly.pdbx_seq_one_letter_code
_entity_poly.pdbx_strand_id
1 'polypeptide(L)'
;LRAPVLPRRRAPQDAPLDAVAAPDGTELFFCATGRPELPDWRADFENTGVPPAQTGVRGMDHLALTQPWHHFDEAALFHLGVLGLHAQESVDVADPYGLMRSRAVTNPDGSVRIALTVGAAPTDDTVHAQHIALATDDVVAAARRFREAGGSLLPVPANYYDDLAARFEFADGELETYRDLGILYDRDDHGVFRHCYTRTVGRVFFELVQRDGGYRGYGAANAPVRLAAQHTARALTGG
;
A
#
# COMPACT_ATOMS: atom_id res chain seq x y z
N LEU A 1 19.34 -11.42 -14.98
CA LEU A 1 19.45 -10.51 -13.82
C LEU A 1 20.21 -11.24 -12.70
N ARG A 2 21.38 -10.75 -12.29
CA ARG A 2 22.16 -11.29 -11.15
C ARG A 2 21.93 -10.38 -9.94
N ALA A 3 20.78 -10.49 -9.29
CA ALA A 3 20.55 -9.76 -8.04
C ALA A 3 21.60 -10.23 -7.01
N PRO A 4 22.33 -9.33 -6.35
CA PRO A 4 23.36 -9.73 -5.39
C PRO A 4 22.69 -10.36 -4.17
N VAL A 5 23.22 -11.51 -3.74
CA VAL A 5 22.89 -12.08 -2.43
C VAL A 5 23.51 -11.19 -1.37
N LEU A 6 22.69 -10.72 -0.43
CA LEU A 6 23.15 -9.82 0.62
C LEU A 6 23.86 -10.60 1.73
N PRO A 7 25.15 -10.32 2.02
CA PRO A 7 25.86 -10.98 3.10
C PRO A 7 25.32 -10.52 4.45
N ARG A 8 24.60 -11.38 5.16
CA ARG A 8 24.07 -11.08 6.49
C ARG A 8 25.02 -11.59 7.59
N ARG A 9 25.34 -10.73 8.56
CA ARG A 9 25.89 -11.19 9.85
C ARG A 9 24.76 -11.85 10.62
N ARG A 10 24.87 -13.16 10.85
CA ARG A 10 23.91 -13.96 11.61
C ARG A 10 24.63 -14.59 12.79
N ALA A 11 23.95 -14.66 13.93
CA ALA A 11 24.37 -15.58 14.96
C ALA A 11 24.06 -17.02 14.50
N PRO A 12 24.82 -18.04 14.96
CA PRO A 12 24.58 -19.43 14.55
C PRO A 12 23.16 -19.94 14.80
N GLN A 13 22.47 -19.33 15.77
CA GLN A 13 21.09 -19.66 16.16
C GLN A 13 20.02 -18.93 15.35
N ASP A 14 20.37 -17.92 14.54
CA ASP A 14 19.38 -17.16 13.76
C ASP A 14 18.89 -18.01 12.57
N ALA A 15 17.61 -17.85 12.23
CA ALA A 15 17.01 -18.50 11.07
C ALA A 15 17.79 -18.15 9.78
N PRO A 16 18.25 -19.15 9.02
CA PRO A 16 18.91 -18.90 7.75
C PRO A 16 17.89 -18.54 6.66
N LEU A 17 17.58 -17.24 6.57
CA LEU A 17 16.76 -16.66 5.51
C LEU A 17 17.59 -16.30 4.28
N ASP A 18 17.11 -16.64 3.10
CA ASP A 18 17.67 -16.15 1.84
C ASP A 18 17.16 -14.74 1.55
N ALA A 19 18.04 -13.89 1.02
CA ALA A 19 17.69 -12.52 0.69
C ALA A 19 18.33 -12.04 -0.61
N VAL A 20 17.62 -11.16 -1.31
CA VAL A 20 18.08 -10.47 -2.51
C VAL A 20 17.83 -8.98 -2.38
N ALA A 21 18.68 -8.16 -2.98
CA ALA A 21 18.44 -6.73 -3.12
C ALA A 21 17.70 -6.41 -4.42
N ALA A 22 16.65 -5.61 -4.33
CA ALA A 22 16.06 -4.91 -5.47
C ALA A 22 16.98 -3.75 -5.92
N PRO A 23 16.81 -3.23 -7.15
CA PRO A 23 17.65 -2.16 -7.69
C PRO A 23 17.70 -0.88 -6.85
N ASP A 24 16.61 -0.56 -6.16
CA ASP A 24 16.51 0.58 -5.25
C ASP A 24 17.15 0.33 -3.87
N GLY A 25 17.78 -0.84 -3.67
CA GLY A 25 18.38 -1.26 -2.42
C GLY A 25 17.41 -1.90 -1.42
N THR A 26 16.12 -2.04 -1.78
CA THR A 26 15.16 -2.75 -0.93
C THR A 26 15.57 -4.21 -0.76
N GLU A 27 15.67 -4.67 0.48
CA GLU A 27 16.03 -6.06 0.79
C GLU A 27 14.76 -6.93 0.85
N LEU A 28 14.73 -8.00 0.06
CA LEU A 28 13.63 -8.97 0.07
C LEU A 28 14.11 -10.25 0.74
N PHE A 29 13.40 -10.67 1.79
CA PHE A 29 13.66 -11.90 2.52
C PHE A 29 12.65 -12.98 2.13
N PHE A 30 13.14 -14.16 1.78
CA PHE A 30 12.29 -15.30 1.48
C PHE A 30 12.07 -16.14 2.74
N CYS A 31 10.87 -16.03 3.30
CA CYS A 31 10.48 -16.68 4.53
C CYS A 31 9.55 -17.86 4.26
N ALA A 32 9.93 -19.05 4.71
CA ALA A 32 9.12 -20.27 4.60
C ALA A 32 8.24 -20.49 5.85
N THR A 33 7.53 -19.44 6.28
CA THR A 33 6.76 -19.47 7.53
C THR A 33 5.73 -20.60 7.54
N GLY A 34 5.73 -21.41 8.60
CA GLY A 34 4.77 -22.50 8.78
C GLY A 34 5.02 -23.74 7.92
N ARG A 35 6.17 -23.82 7.24
CA ARG A 35 6.64 -25.02 6.52
C ARG A 35 7.56 -25.82 7.45
N PRO A 36 7.12 -26.96 8.03
CA PRO A 36 7.92 -27.70 9.02
C PRO A 36 9.30 -28.12 8.52
N GLU A 37 9.44 -28.31 7.21
CA GLU A 37 10.65 -28.74 6.54
C GLU A 37 11.65 -27.61 6.22
N LEU A 38 11.30 -26.35 6.49
CA LEU A 38 12.13 -25.18 6.20
C LEU A 38 12.33 -24.29 7.43
N PRO A 39 13.42 -23.49 7.49
CA PRO A 39 13.64 -22.55 8.58
C PRO A 39 12.52 -21.51 8.71
N ASP A 40 11.98 -21.37 9.92
CA ASP A 40 10.97 -20.38 10.24
C ASP A 40 11.60 -19.23 11.03
N TRP A 41 11.51 -18.01 10.49
CA TRP A 41 12.06 -16.81 11.12
C TRP A 41 11.51 -16.55 12.53
N ARG A 42 10.32 -17.08 12.85
CA ARG A 42 9.73 -16.92 14.18
C ARG A 42 10.51 -17.66 15.28
N ALA A 43 11.36 -18.62 14.92
CA ALA A 43 12.21 -19.33 15.87
C ALA A 43 13.24 -18.41 16.56
N ASP A 44 13.53 -17.25 15.98
CA ASP A 44 14.45 -16.25 16.52
C ASP A 44 13.81 -15.42 17.66
N PHE A 45 12.50 -15.60 17.90
CA PHE A 45 11.72 -14.79 18.84
C PHE A 45 11.05 -15.64 19.91
N GLU A 46 11.01 -15.12 21.13
CA GLU A 46 10.21 -15.71 22.20
C GLU A 46 8.72 -15.38 22.02
N ASN A 47 7.86 -16.39 22.13
CA ASN A 47 6.42 -16.18 22.11
C ASN A 47 5.97 -15.57 23.45
N THR A 48 5.37 -14.39 23.40
CA THR A 48 4.90 -13.68 24.60
C THR A 48 3.65 -14.29 25.23
N GLY A 49 2.98 -15.22 24.55
CA GLY A 49 1.70 -15.81 24.99
C GLY A 49 0.52 -14.85 24.94
N VAL A 50 0.73 -13.59 24.53
CA VAL A 50 -0.33 -12.58 24.45
C VAL A 50 -1.04 -12.73 23.10
N PRO A 51 -2.36 -13.00 23.08
CA PRO A 51 -3.09 -13.08 21.83
C PRO A 51 -3.13 -11.70 21.14
N PRO A 52 -3.08 -11.65 19.80
CA PRO A 52 -3.18 -10.38 19.08
C PRO A 52 -4.54 -9.73 19.32
N ALA A 53 -4.54 -8.40 19.46
CA ALA A 53 -5.77 -7.64 19.56
C ALA A 53 -6.59 -7.77 18.25
N GLN A 54 -7.92 -7.82 18.37
CA GLN A 54 -8.81 -7.86 17.21
C GLN A 54 -8.91 -6.48 16.54
N THR A 55 -7.99 -6.20 15.62
CA THR A 55 -7.94 -4.94 14.87
C THR A 55 -8.84 -4.94 13.63
N GLY A 56 -9.36 -6.10 13.23
CA GLY A 56 -10.12 -6.29 11.99
C GLY A 56 -9.30 -6.15 10.72
N VAL A 57 -7.97 -6.01 10.84
CA VAL A 57 -7.03 -6.16 9.74
C VAL A 57 -6.78 -7.66 9.53
N ARG A 58 -6.96 -8.13 8.29
CA ARG A 58 -6.73 -9.53 7.90
C ARG A 58 -5.29 -9.81 7.48
N GLY A 59 -4.60 -8.78 6.98
CA GLY A 59 -3.24 -8.91 6.45
C GLY A 59 -2.90 -7.73 5.55
N MET A 60 -1.79 -7.84 4.83
CA MET A 60 -1.38 -6.86 3.82
C MET A 60 -2.14 -7.13 2.51
N ASP A 61 -2.70 -6.08 1.90
CA ASP A 61 -3.29 -6.14 0.55
C ASP A 61 -2.20 -5.90 -0.50
N HIS A 62 -1.55 -4.74 -0.43
CA HIS A 62 -0.48 -4.36 -1.35
C HIS A 62 0.55 -3.44 -0.71
N LEU A 63 1.72 -3.39 -1.33
CA LEU A 63 2.77 -2.41 -1.04
C LEU A 63 2.85 -1.39 -2.17
N ALA A 64 3.05 -0.12 -1.85
CA ALA A 64 3.32 0.91 -2.84
C ALA A 64 4.72 1.47 -2.62
N LEU A 65 5.60 1.24 -3.60
CA LEU A 65 7.00 1.60 -3.55
C LEU A 65 7.26 2.71 -4.57
N THR A 66 7.67 3.87 -4.09
CA THR A 66 8.18 4.94 -4.96
C THR A 66 9.60 4.59 -5.38
N GLN A 67 9.82 4.53 -6.68
CA GLN A 67 11.10 4.20 -7.29
C GLN A 67 11.83 5.47 -7.74
N PRO A 68 13.15 5.55 -7.56
CA PRO A 68 13.96 6.56 -8.20
C PRO A 68 13.77 6.50 -9.72
N TRP A 69 13.77 7.67 -10.38
CA TRP A 69 13.41 7.76 -11.80
C TRP A 69 14.23 6.83 -12.71
N HIS A 70 15.51 6.63 -12.38
CA HIS A 70 16.46 5.82 -13.14
C HIS A 70 16.38 4.32 -12.83
N HIS A 71 15.68 3.93 -11.76
CA HIS A 71 15.50 2.53 -11.36
C HIS A 71 14.11 1.97 -11.68
N PHE A 72 13.15 2.78 -12.13
CA PHE A 72 11.76 2.33 -12.30
C PHE A 72 11.61 1.10 -13.22
N ASP A 73 12.17 1.15 -14.43
CA ASP A 73 12.07 0.02 -15.37
C ASP A 73 12.92 -1.17 -14.92
N GLU A 74 14.07 -0.91 -14.29
CA GLU A 74 14.91 -1.96 -13.71
C GLU A 74 14.19 -2.70 -12.56
N ALA A 75 13.52 -1.94 -11.69
CA ALA A 75 12.71 -2.46 -10.61
C ALA A 75 11.54 -3.28 -11.15
N ALA A 76 10.83 -2.81 -12.18
CA ALA A 76 9.79 -3.60 -12.83
C ALA A 76 10.36 -4.94 -13.36
N LEU A 77 11.49 -4.91 -14.07
CA LEU A 77 12.13 -6.11 -14.58
C LEU A 77 12.62 -7.05 -13.47
N PHE A 78 13.09 -6.51 -12.34
CA PHE A 78 13.45 -7.30 -11.17
C PHE A 78 12.25 -8.07 -10.63
N HIS A 79 11.12 -7.40 -10.43
CA HIS A 79 9.90 -8.03 -9.91
C HIS A 79 9.35 -9.11 -10.86
N LEU A 80 9.49 -8.90 -12.17
CA LEU A 80 9.09 -9.88 -13.18
C LEU A 80 10.06 -11.07 -13.24
N GLY A 81 11.36 -10.80 -13.36
CA GLY A 81 12.36 -11.82 -13.64
C GLY A 81 12.86 -12.59 -12.41
N VAL A 82 12.90 -11.95 -11.24
CA VAL A 82 13.40 -12.57 -10.00
C VAL A 82 12.25 -13.14 -9.17
N LEU A 83 11.15 -12.40 -9.04
CA LEU A 83 10.01 -12.81 -8.22
C LEU A 83 8.91 -13.52 -9.00
N GLY A 84 8.98 -13.54 -10.34
CA GLY A 84 7.97 -14.17 -11.18
C GLY A 84 6.61 -13.46 -11.15
N LEU A 85 6.59 -12.16 -10.81
CA LEU A 85 5.37 -11.35 -10.81
C LEU A 85 5.02 -10.92 -12.24
N HIS A 86 3.76 -10.58 -12.47
CA HIS A 86 3.24 -10.12 -13.75
C HIS A 86 2.88 -8.64 -13.64
N ALA A 87 3.34 -7.84 -14.61
CA ALA A 87 2.97 -6.43 -14.69
C ALA A 87 1.54 -6.28 -15.22
N GLN A 88 0.81 -5.36 -14.60
CA GLN A 88 -0.42 -4.80 -15.14
C GLN A 88 -0.10 -3.57 -16.00
N GLU A 89 -1.13 -3.05 -16.68
CA GLU A 89 -0.99 -1.82 -17.45
C GLU A 89 -0.52 -0.65 -16.56
N SER A 90 0.28 0.23 -17.16
CA SER A 90 0.69 1.45 -16.50
C SER A 90 -0.43 2.47 -16.51
N VAL A 91 -0.60 3.16 -15.38
CA VAL A 91 -1.56 4.25 -15.24
C VAL A 91 -0.80 5.52 -14.93
N ASP A 92 -1.09 6.58 -15.68
CA ASP A 92 -0.58 7.92 -15.39
C ASP A 92 -1.57 8.63 -14.44
N VAL A 93 -1.05 9.15 -13.34
CA VAL A 93 -1.78 9.78 -12.25
C VAL A 93 -1.35 11.24 -12.15
N ALA A 94 -2.32 12.16 -12.11
CA ALA A 94 -2.04 13.58 -11.88
C ALA A 94 -1.65 13.84 -10.42
N ASP A 95 -0.45 14.36 -10.21
CA ASP A 95 0.07 14.86 -8.94
C ASP A 95 0.23 16.39 -9.02
N PRO A 96 0.13 17.14 -7.90
CA PRO A 96 0.36 18.58 -7.89
C PRO A 96 1.73 19.02 -8.46
N TYR A 97 2.74 18.15 -8.45
CA TYR A 97 4.08 18.42 -8.97
C TYR A 97 4.32 17.86 -10.39
N GLY A 98 3.37 17.14 -10.99
CA GLY A 98 3.50 16.58 -12.34
C GLY A 98 2.74 15.28 -12.55
N LEU A 99 2.95 14.60 -13.68
CA LEU A 99 2.39 13.27 -13.90
C LEU A 99 3.25 12.21 -13.22
N MET A 100 2.63 11.38 -12.38
CA MET A 100 3.25 10.18 -11.82
C MET A 100 2.82 8.96 -12.63
N ARG A 101 3.77 8.10 -12.97
CA ARG A 101 3.46 6.79 -13.56
C ARG A 101 3.40 5.75 -12.46
N SER A 102 2.35 4.94 -12.50
CA SER A 102 2.18 3.76 -11.63
C SER A 102 2.15 2.49 -12.48
N ARG A 103 2.81 1.43 -12.00
CA ARG A 103 2.74 0.08 -12.58
C ARG A 103 2.62 -0.94 -11.45
N ALA A 104 1.48 -1.62 -11.41
CA ALA A 104 1.29 -2.71 -10.46
C ALA A 104 1.93 -4.00 -10.99
N VAL A 105 2.54 -4.76 -10.10
CA VAL A 105 3.04 -6.12 -10.34
C VAL A 105 2.40 -7.07 -9.32
N THR A 106 1.94 -8.23 -9.79
CA THR A 106 1.24 -9.20 -8.93
C THR A 106 1.47 -10.64 -9.37
N ASN A 107 1.35 -11.59 -8.45
CA ASN A 107 1.38 -13.01 -8.77
C ASN A 107 -0.01 -13.50 -9.24
N PRO A 108 -0.13 -14.70 -9.83
CA PRO A 108 -1.38 -15.16 -10.45
C PRO A 108 -2.59 -15.22 -9.51
N ASP A 109 -2.39 -15.57 -8.25
CA ASP A 109 -3.47 -15.63 -7.24
C ASP A 109 -3.77 -14.26 -6.61
N GLY A 110 -2.93 -13.25 -6.84
CA GLY A 110 -3.10 -11.91 -6.30
C GLY A 110 -2.81 -11.78 -4.81
N SER A 111 -2.13 -12.74 -4.19
CA SER A 111 -1.69 -12.68 -2.80
C SER A 111 -0.48 -11.78 -2.57
N VAL A 112 0.32 -11.53 -3.61
CA VAL A 112 1.43 -10.57 -3.62
C VAL A 112 1.12 -9.47 -4.62
N ARG A 113 1.09 -8.23 -4.14
CA ARG A 113 0.77 -7.04 -4.93
C ARG A 113 1.71 -5.90 -4.58
N ILE A 114 2.40 -5.37 -5.59
CA ILE A 114 3.31 -4.24 -5.43
C ILE A 114 2.98 -3.20 -6.50
N ALA A 115 2.64 -1.99 -6.08
CA ALA A 115 2.47 -0.84 -6.96
C ALA A 115 3.79 -0.05 -7.01
N LEU A 116 4.48 -0.10 -8.15
CA LEU A 116 5.68 0.70 -8.38
C LEU A 116 5.26 2.06 -8.92
N THR A 117 5.72 3.14 -8.30
CA THR A 117 5.41 4.52 -8.74
C THR A 117 6.67 5.31 -9.04
N VAL A 118 6.59 6.23 -10.01
CA VAL A 118 7.68 7.15 -10.37
C VAL A 118 7.12 8.52 -10.76
N GLY A 119 7.78 9.60 -10.31
CA GLY A 119 7.42 10.98 -10.63
C GLY A 119 7.98 11.48 -11.99
N ALA A 120 7.52 12.65 -12.43
CA ALA A 120 7.80 13.20 -13.78
C ALA A 120 9.24 13.68 -14.03
N ALA A 121 10.13 13.67 -13.04
CA ALA A 121 11.48 14.24 -13.16
C ALA A 121 12.41 13.66 -12.07
N PRO A 122 13.74 13.85 -12.19
CA PRO A 122 14.66 13.71 -11.06
C PRO A 122 14.42 14.86 -10.05
N THR A 123 13.26 14.81 -9.38
CA THR A 123 12.99 15.55 -8.17
C THR A 123 13.63 14.81 -7.00
N ASP A 124 13.81 15.50 -5.87
CA ASP A 124 14.32 14.88 -4.65
C ASP A 124 13.46 13.64 -4.29
N ASP A 125 14.07 12.46 -4.13
CA ASP A 125 13.40 11.18 -3.86
C ASP A 125 12.64 11.20 -2.49
N THR A 126 12.73 12.32 -1.78
CA THR A 126 12.05 12.63 -0.51
C THR A 126 10.58 13.05 -0.69
N VAL A 127 10.16 13.44 -1.90
CA VAL A 127 8.83 14.06 -2.11
C VAL A 127 7.69 13.06 -1.95
N HIS A 128 7.84 11.82 -2.41
CA HIS A 128 6.75 10.83 -2.39
C HIS A 128 6.91 9.83 -1.24
N ALA A 129 5.86 9.73 -0.42
CA ALA A 129 5.79 8.74 0.64
C ALA A 129 5.38 7.37 0.08
N GLN A 130 5.91 6.32 0.69
CA GLN A 130 5.52 4.94 0.42
C GLN A 130 4.30 4.58 1.28
N HIS A 131 3.58 3.52 0.90
CA HIS A 131 2.49 3.05 1.74
C HIS A 131 2.32 1.54 1.77
N ILE A 132 1.73 1.11 2.89
CA ILE A 132 1.36 -0.28 3.14
C ILE A 132 -0.16 -0.32 3.24
N ALA A 133 -0.78 -1.10 2.37
CA ALA A 133 -2.22 -1.35 2.42
C ALA A 133 -2.55 -2.57 3.26
N LEU A 134 -3.54 -2.42 4.13
CA LEU A 134 -3.99 -3.40 5.09
C LEU A 134 -5.43 -3.78 4.73
N ALA A 135 -5.64 -5.06 4.42
CA ALA A 135 -6.94 -5.59 4.06
C ALA A 135 -7.84 -5.70 5.29
N THR A 136 -9.11 -5.34 5.13
CA THR A 136 -10.17 -5.48 6.14
C THR A 136 -11.50 -5.84 5.46
N ASP A 137 -12.43 -6.42 6.23
CA ASP A 137 -13.80 -6.72 5.77
C ASP A 137 -14.77 -5.57 6.04
N ASP A 138 -14.37 -4.61 6.88
CA ASP A 138 -15.18 -3.44 7.20
C ASP A 138 -14.26 -2.23 7.43
N VAL A 139 -14.07 -1.46 6.35
CA VAL A 139 -13.22 -0.27 6.37
C VAL A 139 -13.79 0.83 7.27
N VAL A 140 -15.11 0.91 7.44
CA VAL A 140 -15.76 1.88 8.32
C VAL A 140 -15.42 1.56 9.77
N ALA A 141 -15.60 0.31 10.20
CA ALA A 141 -15.26 -0.13 11.54
C ALA A 141 -13.76 -0.09 11.81
N ALA A 142 -12.91 -0.39 10.82
CA ALA A 142 -11.46 -0.26 10.94
C ALA A 142 -11.02 1.21 11.10
N ALA A 143 -11.57 2.11 10.29
CA ALA A 143 -11.28 3.54 10.35
C ALA A 143 -11.73 4.18 11.67
N ARG A 144 -12.92 3.82 12.18
CA ARG A 144 -13.42 4.27 13.49
C ARG A 144 -12.51 3.82 14.63
N ARG A 145 -12.14 2.53 14.67
CA ARG A 145 -11.22 2.00 15.68
C ARG A 145 -9.85 2.68 15.64
N PHE A 146 -9.34 2.97 14.45
CA PHE A 146 -8.08 3.70 14.30
C PHE A 146 -8.18 5.11 14.89
N ARG A 147 -9.28 5.84 14.63
CA ARG A 147 -9.53 7.16 15.26
C ARG A 147 -9.69 7.06 16.78
N GLU A 148 -10.44 6.08 17.28
CA GLU A 148 -10.64 5.84 18.71
C GLU A 148 -9.32 5.54 19.43
N ALA A 149 -8.38 4.87 18.75
CA ALA A 149 -7.02 4.63 19.24
C ALA A 149 -6.10 5.87 19.15
N GLY A 150 -6.61 7.04 18.76
CA GLY A 150 -5.85 8.29 18.63
C GLY A 150 -5.20 8.50 17.26
N GLY A 151 -5.48 7.64 16.28
CA GLY A 151 -5.00 7.75 14.92
C GLY A 151 -5.64 8.91 14.14
N SER A 152 -4.90 9.48 13.19
CA SER A 152 -5.39 10.54 12.30
C SER A 152 -5.51 10.04 10.86
N LEU A 153 -6.73 10.05 10.33
CA LEU A 153 -7.02 9.75 8.93
C LEU A 153 -6.74 10.98 8.06
N LEU A 154 -6.46 10.75 6.79
CA LEU A 154 -6.25 11.79 5.79
C LEU A 154 -7.58 12.48 5.48
N PRO A 155 -7.71 13.81 5.69
CA PRO A 155 -8.93 14.53 5.37
C PRO A 155 -9.10 14.63 3.85
N VAL A 156 -10.22 14.14 3.35
CA VAL A 156 -10.58 14.21 1.93
C VAL A 156 -11.50 15.42 1.70
N PRO A 157 -11.27 16.24 0.67
CA PRO A 157 -12.11 17.40 0.36
C PRO A 157 -13.59 17.06 0.18
N ALA A 158 -14.49 17.91 0.69
CA ALA A 158 -15.93 17.65 0.70
C ALA A 158 -16.54 17.46 -0.71
N ASN A 159 -15.98 18.17 -1.70
CA ASN A 159 -16.41 18.12 -3.11
C ASN A 159 -16.17 16.76 -3.77
N TYR A 160 -15.24 15.94 -3.25
CA TYR A 160 -15.07 14.56 -3.72
C TYR A 160 -16.34 13.74 -3.50
N TYR A 161 -16.97 13.90 -2.34
CA TYR A 161 -18.21 13.18 -2.01
C TYR A 161 -19.40 13.72 -2.80
N ASP A 162 -19.41 15.01 -3.12
CA ASP A 162 -20.44 15.58 -4.00
C ASP A 162 -20.33 15.01 -5.43
N ASP A 163 -19.11 14.76 -5.93
CA ASP A 163 -18.88 14.04 -7.21
C ASP A 163 -19.33 12.57 -7.12
N LEU A 164 -19.00 11.87 -6.02
CA LEU A 164 -19.44 10.49 -5.82
C LEU A 164 -20.97 10.37 -5.83
N ALA A 165 -21.68 11.29 -5.15
CA ALA A 165 -23.14 11.33 -5.12
C ALA A 165 -23.77 11.50 -6.51
N ALA A 166 -23.06 12.16 -7.43
CA ALA A 166 -23.53 12.34 -8.80
C ALA A 166 -23.28 11.10 -9.70
N ARG A 167 -22.37 10.22 -9.31
CA ARG A 167 -21.90 9.08 -10.13
C ARG A 167 -22.44 7.74 -9.67
N PHE A 168 -22.74 7.60 -8.38
CA PHE A 168 -23.12 6.35 -7.76
C PHE A 168 -24.28 6.54 -6.79
N GLU A 169 -25.08 5.49 -6.63
CA GLU A 169 -26.12 5.42 -5.60
C GLU A 169 -25.52 4.85 -4.31
N PHE A 170 -25.83 5.51 -3.20
CA PHE A 170 -25.40 5.12 -1.85
C PHE A 170 -26.62 5.00 -0.95
N ALA A 171 -26.52 4.18 0.10
CA ALA A 171 -27.57 4.10 1.11
C ALA A 171 -27.62 5.40 1.95
N ASP A 172 -28.78 5.67 2.55
CA ASP A 172 -28.97 6.82 3.44
C ASP A 172 -27.92 6.82 4.57
N GLY A 173 -27.16 7.91 4.70
CA GLY A 173 -26.12 8.06 5.73
C GLY A 173 -24.75 7.45 5.39
N GLU A 174 -24.64 6.70 4.29
CA GLU A 174 -23.39 6.04 3.90
C GLU A 174 -22.35 7.06 3.44
N LEU A 175 -22.74 8.02 2.59
CA LEU A 175 -21.83 9.02 2.06
C LEU A 175 -21.37 10.01 3.13
N GLU A 176 -22.24 10.37 4.08
CA GLU A 176 -21.87 11.16 5.26
C GLU A 176 -20.83 10.44 6.12
N THR A 177 -20.97 9.12 6.27
CA THR A 177 -20.00 8.29 6.98
C THR A 177 -18.66 8.27 6.24
N TYR A 178 -18.67 8.16 4.90
CA TYR A 178 -17.43 8.22 4.11
C TYR A 178 -16.77 9.59 4.23
N ARG A 179 -17.56 10.67 4.20
CA ARG A 179 -17.09 12.04 4.37
C ARG A 179 -16.41 12.26 5.73
N ASP A 180 -17.00 11.79 6.82
CA ASP A 180 -16.42 11.90 8.16
C ASP A 180 -15.12 11.08 8.31
N LEU A 181 -15.04 9.92 7.67
CA LEU A 181 -13.90 9.01 7.80
C LEU A 181 -12.83 9.16 6.72
N GLY A 182 -13.02 10.04 5.73
CA GLY A 182 -12.06 10.16 4.63
C GLY A 182 -12.03 8.93 3.71
N ILE A 183 -13.15 8.20 3.60
CA ILE A 183 -13.22 6.97 2.80
C ILE A 183 -13.44 7.31 1.33
N LEU A 184 -12.52 6.84 0.51
CA LEU A 184 -12.55 6.92 -0.94
C LEU A 184 -13.23 5.66 -1.49
N TYR A 185 -13.90 5.81 -2.62
CA TYR A 185 -14.71 4.79 -3.27
C TYR A 185 -14.31 4.65 -4.74
N ASP A 186 -14.22 3.42 -5.22
CA ASP A 186 -14.09 3.09 -6.63
C ASP A 186 -14.91 1.83 -6.96
N ARG A 187 -15.40 1.73 -8.19
CA ARG A 187 -16.22 0.60 -8.65
C ARG A 187 -15.92 0.28 -10.10
N ASP A 188 -15.67 -0.99 -10.38
CA ASP A 188 -15.54 -1.54 -11.73
C ASP A 188 -16.67 -2.55 -12.02
N ASP A 189 -16.61 -3.20 -13.19
CA ASP A 189 -17.59 -4.21 -13.60
C ASP A 189 -17.57 -5.48 -12.72
N HIS A 190 -16.54 -5.66 -11.89
CA HIS A 190 -16.32 -6.86 -11.10
C HIS A 190 -16.60 -6.66 -9.61
N GLY A 191 -16.50 -5.44 -9.09
CA GLY A 191 -16.72 -5.19 -7.68
C GLY A 191 -16.47 -3.76 -7.24
N VAL A 192 -16.38 -3.61 -5.93
CA VAL A 192 -16.28 -2.32 -5.24
C VAL A 192 -14.99 -2.27 -4.43
N PHE A 193 -14.39 -1.09 -4.39
CA PHE A 193 -13.19 -0.78 -3.65
C PHE A 193 -13.46 0.39 -2.71
N ARG A 194 -13.26 0.17 -1.42
CA ARG A 194 -13.37 1.21 -0.40
C ARG A 194 -12.06 1.28 0.35
N HIS A 195 -11.53 2.48 0.49
CA HIS A 195 -10.23 2.63 1.14
C HIS A 195 -10.08 3.99 1.79
N CYS A 196 -9.30 4.07 2.85
CA CYS A 196 -8.92 5.34 3.45
C CYS A 196 -7.43 5.33 3.82
N TYR A 197 -6.85 6.52 3.89
CA TYR A 197 -5.44 6.70 4.16
C TYR A 197 -5.22 7.28 5.55
N THR A 198 -4.16 6.85 6.22
CA THR A 198 -3.70 7.54 7.43
C THR A 198 -2.90 8.78 7.06
N ARG A 199 -2.68 9.67 8.04
CA ARG A 199 -1.63 10.69 7.91
C ARG A 199 -0.26 10.02 7.71
N THR A 200 0.61 10.69 6.96
CA THR A 200 2.01 10.25 6.80
C THR A 200 2.80 10.42 8.08
N VAL A 201 3.52 9.38 8.47
CA VAL A 201 4.49 9.35 9.57
C VAL A 201 5.87 9.17 8.95
N GLY A 202 6.69 10.22 8.99
CA GLY A 202 7.97 10.25 8.27
C GLY A 202 7.76 10.12 6.76
N ARG A 203 8.19 8.99 6.18
CA ARG A 203 8.06 8.68 4.74
C ARG A 203 7.02 7.61 4.42
N VAL A 204 6.28 7.13 5.41
CA VAL A 204 5.31 6.04 5.25
C VAL A 204 3.94 6.47 5.72
N PHE A 205 2.90 6.04 5.00
CA PHE A 205 1.53 6.06 5.49
C PHE A 205 0.89 4.69 5.30
N PHE A 206 -0.26 4.47 5.93
CA PHE A 206 -1.02 3.24 5.80
C PHE A 206 -2.31 3.49 5.04
N GLU A 207 -2.77 2.46 4.37
CA GLU A 207 -4.04 2.43 3.66
C GLU A 207 -4.88 1.30 4.26
N LEU A 208 -6.11 1.59 4.68
CA LEU A 208 -7.08 0.56 5.06
C LEU A 208 -7.91 0.26 3.82
N VAL A 209 -8.01 -1.01 3.44
CA VAL A 209 -8.63 -1.42 2.19
C VAL A 209 -9.69 -2.49 2.42
N GLN A 210 -10.86 -2.27 1.82
CA GLN A 210 -11.90 -3.26 1.65
C GLN A 210 -12.19 -3.45 0.17
N ARG A 211 -12.13 -4.71 -0.26
CA ARG A 211 -12.48 -5.16 -1.61
C ARG A 211 -13.70 -6.03 -1.52
N ASP A 212 -14.76 -5.66 -2.22
CA ASP A 212 -15.99 -6.45 -2.30
C ASP A 212 -16.17 -6.98 -3.72
N GLY A 213 -16.71 -8.19 -3.84
CA GLY A 213 -16.87 -8.88 -5.12
C GLY A 213 -15.53 -9.27 -5.73
N GLY A 214 -15.33 -8.97 -7.01
CA GLY A 214 -14.15 -9.34 -7.79
C GLY A 214 -13.17 -8.20 -8.06
N TYR A 215 -13.25 -7.07 -7.35
CA TYR A 215 -12.42 -5.89 -7.64
C TYR A 215 -10.92 -6.18 -7.48
N ARG A 216 -10.17 -6.01 -8.57
CA ARG A 216 -8.72 -6.32 -8.64
C ARG A 216 -7.82 -5.09 -8.80
N GLY A 217 -8.40 -3.91 -9.02
CA GLY A 217 -7.68 -2.65 -9.23
C GLY A 217 -7.04 -2.08 -7.95
N TYR A 218 -6.59 -0.83 -8.00
CA TYR A 218 -5.89 -0.16 -6.89
C TYR A 218 -6.48 1.23 -6.57
N GLY A 219 -7.71 1.52 -7.02
CA GLY A 219 -8.32 2.83 -6.83
C GLY A 219 -7.56 3.96 -7.54
N ALA A 220 -7.06 3.71 -8.76
CA ALA A 220 -6.24 4.69 -9.49
C ALA A 220 -6.96 6.03 -9.70
N ALA A 221 -8.29 6.00 -9.86
CA ALA A 221 -9.14 7.19 -9.94
C ALA A 221 -9.09 8.07 -8.68
N ASN A 222 -8.81 7.47 -7.51
CA ASN A 222 -8.74 8.17 -6.23
C ASN A 222 -7.33 8.71 -5.93
N ALA A 223 -6.32 8.30 -6.69
CA ALA A 223 -4.94 8.70 -6.44
C ALA A 223 -4.69 10.22 -6.54
N PRO A 224 -5.25 10.97 -7.50
CA PRO A 224 -5.10 12.43 -7.55
C PRO A 224 -5.70 13.12 -6.31
N VAL A 225 -6.85 12.64 -5.83
CA VAL A 225 -7.52 13.17 -4.65
C VAL A 225 -6.66 12.94 -3.40
N ARG A 226 -6.11 11.73 -3.24
CA ARG A 226 -5.14 11.42 -2.17
C ARG A 226 -3.94 12.35 -2.22
N LEU A 227 -3.31 12.52 -3.38
CA LEU A 227 -2.08 13.32 -3.51
C LEU A 227 -2.34 14.79 -3.17
N ALA A 228 -3.47 15.36 -3.63
CA ALA A 228 -3.90 16.71 -3.26
C ALA A 228 -4.18 16.85 -1.75
N ALA A 229 -4.85 15.87 -1.14
CA ALA A 229 -5.10 15.84 0.30
C ALA A 229 -3.81 15.73 1.11
N GLN A 230 -2.85 14.89 0.69
CA GLN A 230 -1.54 14.74 1.34
C GLN A 230 -0.71 16.02 1.24
N HIS A 231 -0.73 16.69 0.08
CA HIS A 231 -0.07 17.98 -0.11
C HIS A 231 -0.62 19.03 0.85
N THR A 232 -1.94 19.16 0.93
CA THR A 232 -2.63 20.12 1.81
C THR A 232 -2.34 19.82 3.29
N ALA A 233 -2.36 18.54 3.69
CA ALA A 233 -2.06 18.14 5.05
C ALA A 233 -0.61 18.45 5.45
N ARG A 234 0.36 18.26 4.55
CA ARG A 234 1.78 18.59 4.78
C ARG A 234 1.98 20.10 5.00
N ALA A 235 1.35 20.93 4.17
CA ALA A 235 1.40 22.38 4.31
C ALA A 235 0.89 22.86 5.68
N LEU A 236 -0.09 22.16 6.26
CA LEU A 236 -0.66 22.48 7.57
C LEU A 236 0.19 22.03 8.77
N THR A 237 1.08 21.04 8.62
CA THR A 237 1.92 20.55 9.74
C THR A 237 3.29 21.21 9.88
N GLY A 238 3.71 22.02 8.91
CA GLY A 238 5.09 22.48 8.82
C GLY A 238 6.04 21.32 8.45
N GLY A 239 6.90 21.56 7.46
CA GLY A 239 7.89 20.58 6.99
C GLY A 239 8.94 20.24 8.04
#